data_AF-A0A382N148-F1
#
_entry.id   AF-A0A382N148-F1
#
_cell.length_a   1.000
_cell.length_b   1.000
_cell.length_c   1.000
_cell.angle_alpha   90.00
_cell.angle_beta   90.00
_cell.angle_gamma   90.00
#
_symmetry.space_group_name_H-M   'P 1'
#
loop_
_entity.id
_entity.type
_entity.pdbx_description
1 polymer ?
#
loop_
_entity_poly.entity_id
_entity_poly.type
_entity_poly.pdbx_seq_one_letter_code
_entity_poly.pdbx_strand_id
1 'polypeptide(L)'
;KPGKDTAFPISNPLELIIDKEGNLPPNVAFASMVAVADWIHKHPTNTVFINSWSKEQFMLSRGQGARLTNNELEQIDQIGHDFNDASTQIGNIVLKLLGVSGVNKDLGTVQYIENVVPALGMYALMTEHFKSTNKKIIVDAHKWVFTSDSPGRKFVNGALYNHIKLIPNKDNKNSQFISRAIPGIAKGEDVSSAADILQNPATAIPQGVRNFFGKISGKIQNTIRKKQQQEWSTSSAIAPLTVIKNLGDEGIKLLHELAGVISEENLGYKKGDVFYPYNEAHYVRTTASNDDKKNAFNELFTAHEAEDAPLAKFYFKYVLAITNRALQVGTKIFPQNSHIHRAFVQPVGTTKYNSSNIHLFKLAVLYNVGFSID
;
A
#
# COMPACT_ATOMS: atom_id res chain seq x y z
N LYS A 1 -2.84 2.36 -54.15
CA LYS A 1 -2.51 1.16 -53.34
C LYS A 1 -1.60 1.63 -52.21
N PRO A 2 -2.09 1.79 -50.96
CA PRO A 2 -1.21 2.10 -49.85
C PRO A 2 -0.42 0.85 -49.47
N GLY A 3 0.88 1.02 -49.26
CA GLY A 3 1.84 -0.04 -49.01
C GLY A 3 1.66 -0.69 -47.65
N LYS A 4 1.99 -1.98 -47.61
CA LYS A 4 2.38 -2.72 -46.41
C LYS A 4 3.54 -1.97 -45.74
N ASP A 5 3.44 -1.80 -44.42
CA ASP A 5 4.54 -1.67 -43.43
C ASP A 5 4.22 -0.64 -42.33
N THR A 6 3.14 -0.88 -41.58
CA THR A 6 3.02 -0.38 -40.20
C THR A 6 2.86 -1.57 -39.27
N ALA A 7 3.94 -2.34 -39.12
CA ALA A 7 4.09 -3.22 -37.98
C ALA A 7 4.32 -2.32 -36.75
N PHE A 8 3.27 -2.11 -35.95
CA PHE A 8 3.42 -1.49 -34.65
C PHE A 8 4.36 -2.36 -33.79
N PRO A 9 5.32 -1.79 -33.05
CA PRO A 9 6.20 -2.53 -32.16
C PRO A 9 5.40 -3.02 -30.95
N ILE A 10 4.66 -4.11 -31.13
CA ILE A 10 3.81 -4.74 -30.11
C ILE A 10 4.47 -6.05 -29.62
N SER A 11 5.32 -6.67 -30.44
CA SER A 11 5.97 -7.96 -30.13
C SER A 11 7.10 -7.85 -29.11
N ASN A 12 7.86 -6.74 -29.11
CA ASN A 12 8.86 -6.46 -28.09
C ASN A 12 8.73 -4.99 -27.62
N PRO A 13 8.07 -4.74 -26.47
CA PRO A 13 7.77 -3.38 -26.03
C PRO A 13 9.01 -2.52 -25.77
N LEU A 14 10.18 -3.14 -25.55
CA LEU A 14 11.42 -2.43 -25.27
C LEU A 14 12.27 -2.14 -26.51
N GLU A 15 11.84 -2.61 -27.69
CA GLU A 15 12.64 -2.55 -28.93
C GLU A 15 13.02 -1.12 -29.36
N LEU A 16 12.20 -0.11 -29.02
CA LEU A 16 12.51 1.30 -29.29
C LEU A 16 13.40 1.95 -28.21
N ILE A 17 13.69 1.24 -27.13
CA ILE A 17 14.41 1.75 -25.96
C ILE A 17 15.78 1.10 -25.84
N ILE A 18 15.88 -0.21 -26.06
CA ILE A 18 17.15 -0.96 -25.98
C ILE A 18 18.03 -0.68 -27.19
N ASP A 19 19.35 -0.65 -26.98
CA ASP A 19 20.31 -0.60 -28.09
C ASP A 19 20.36 -1.92 -28.87
N LYS A 20 21.14 -1.95 -29.95
CA LYS A 20 21.26 -3.13 -30.82
C LYS A 20 21.90 -4.33 -30.10
N GLU A 21 22.58 -4.06 -28.99
CA GLU A 21 23.24 -5.01 -28.11
C GLU A 21 22.31 -5.48 -26.96
N GLY A 22 21.08 -4.96 -26.89
CA GLY A 22 20.06 -5.33 -25.90
C GLY A 22 20.20 -4.62 -24.55
N ASN A 23 21.02 -3.57 -24.44
CA ASN A 23 21.20 -2.81 -23.21
C ASN A 23 20.25 -1.60 -23.15
N LEU A 24 19.85 -1.25 -21.93
CA LEU A 24 19.17 0.02 -21.69
C LEU A 24 20.15 1.19 -21.81
N PRO A 25 19.72 2.31 -22.43
CA PRO A 25 20.46 3.57 -22.39
C PRO A 25 20.80 3.95 -20.94
N PRO A 26 21.99 4.55 -20.66
CA PRO A 26 22.46 4.80 -19.30
C PRO A 26 21.48 5.59 -18.41
N ASN A 27 20.74 6.53 -19.00
CA ASN A 27 19.70 7.30 -18.32
C ASN A 27 18.48 6.45 -17.92
N VAL A 28 18.06 5.53 -18.79
CA VAL A 28 16.96 4.59 -18.50
C VAL A 28 17.41 3.57 -17.45
N ALA A 29 18.63 3.05 -17.58
CA ALA A 29 19.22 2.17 -16.59
C ALA A 29 19.30 2.85 -15.20
N PHE A 30 19.81 4.08 -15.12
CA PHE A 30 19.86 4.86 -13.87
C PHE A 30 18.46 5.08 -13.27
N ALA A 31 17.48 5.49 -14.09
CA ALA A 31 16.10 5.66 -13.65
C ALA A 31 15.51 4.34 -13.11
N SER A 32 15.81 3.20 -13.74
CA SER A 32 15.45 1.86 -13.25
C SER A 32 16.05 1.57 -11.88
N MET A 33 17.32 1.94 -11.62
CA MET A 33 17.95 1.74 -10.31
C MET A 33 17.23 2.52 -9.21
N VAL A 34 16.97 3.80 -9.49
CA VAL A 34 16.27 4.71 -8.58
C VAL A 34 14.85 4.22 -8.31
N ALA A 35 14.15 3.73 -9.35
CA ALA A 35 12.80 3.20 -9.24
C ALA A 35 12.72 1.94 -8.37
N VAL A 36 13.67 1.02 -8.52
CA VAL A 36 13.74 -0.19 -7.69
C VAL A 36 14.05 0.18 -6.24
N ALA A 37 15.00 1.09 -6.01
CA ALA A 37 15.32 1.57 -4.66
C ALA A 37 14.12 2.26 -3.97
N ASP A 38 13.38 3.11 -4.70
CA ASP A 38 12.13 3.73 -4.24
C ASP A 38 11.08 2.68 -3.85
N TRP A 39 10.91 1.67 -4.70
CA TRP A 39 9.94 0.61 -4.49
C TRP A 39 10.27 -0.22 -3.25
N ILE A 40 11.54 -0.62 -3.07
CA ILE A 40 12.02 -1.33 -1.87
C ILE A 40 11.80 -0.49 -0.61
N HIS A 41 12.03 0.82 -0.68
CA HIS A 41 11.82 1.71 0.47
C HIS A 41 10.35 1.77 0.90
N LYS A 42 9.43 1.78 -0.08
CA LYS A 42 7.98 1.82 0.17
C LYS A 42 7.42 0.49 0.67
N HIS A 43 8.12 -0.61 0.39
CA HIS A 43 7.74 -1.94 0.83
C HIS A 43 8.84 -2.44 1.78
N PRO A 44 8.83 -2.08 3.07
CA PRO A 44 9.92 -2.44 3.98
C PRO A 44 9.87 -3.91 4.43
N THR A 45 8.76 -4.60 4.20
CA THR A 45 8.54 -5.98 4.64
C THR A 45 8.00 -6.85 3.49
N ASN A 46 8.09 -8.17 3.67
CA ASN A 46 7.46 -9.14 2.79
C ASN A 46 5.95 -9.33 3.08
N THR A 47 5.37 -8.55 3.98
CA THR A 47 3.95 -8.62 4.31
C THR A 47 3.15 -7.93 3.21
N VAL A 48 2.50 -8.72 2.35
CA VAL A 48 1.73 -8.22 1.19
C VAL A 48 0.25 -8.04 1.51
N PHE A 49 -0.29 -8.94 2.33
CA PHE A 49 -1.72 -9.01 2.60
C PHE A 49 -2.05 -8.36 3.93
N ILE A 50 -2.96 -7.39 3.90
CA ILE A 50 -3.34 -6.58 5.06
C ILE A 50 -4.31 -7.37 5.96
N ASN A 51 -5.17 -8.21 5.37
CA ASN A 51 -6.16 -8.99 6.12
C ASN A 51 -6.61 -10.25 5.35
N SER A 52 -7.36 -11.12 6.01
CA SER A 52 -7.90 -12.35 5.41
C SER A 52 -8.71 -12.08 4.15
N TRP A 53 -9.44 -10.97 4.09
CA TRP A 53 -10.19 -10.60 2.89
C TRP A 53 -9.26 -10.31 1.70
N SER A 54 -8.12 -9.65 1.91
CA SER A 54 -7.13 -9.43 0.84
C SER A 54 -6.49 -10.74 0.36
N LYS A 55 -6.26 -11.70 1.27
CA LYS A 55 -5.80 -13.05 0.91
C LYS A 55 -6.87 -13.80 0.08
N GLU A 56 -8.13 -13.71 0.49
CA GLU A 56 -9.27 -14.30 -0.23
C GLU A 56 -9.43 -13.67 -1.62
N GLN A 57 -9.37 -12.34 -1.74
CA GLN A 57 -9.44 -11.65 -3.03
C GLN A 57 -8.28 -12.02 -3.94
N PHE A 58 -7.10 -12.27 -3.39
CA PHE A 58 -5.95 -12.71 -4.17
C PHE A 58 -6.16 -14.14 -4.71
N MET A 59 -6.63 -15.07 -3.89
CA MET A 59 -6.78 -16.48 -4.25
C MET A 59 -8.06 -16.83 -5.01
N LEU A 60 -9.15 -16.11 -4.79
CA LEU A 60 -10.49 -16.49 -5.23
C LEU A 60 -11.09 -15.45 -6.17
N SER A 61 -11.82 -15.94 -7.19
CA SER A 61 -12.47 -15.13 -8.23
C SER A 61 -13.90 -14.71 -7.90
N ARG A 62 -14.48 -15.17 -6.78
CA ARG A 62 -15.86 -14.87 -6.37
C ARG A 62 -15.96 -13.90 -5.19
N GLY A 63 -16.91 -12.99 -5.28
CA GLY A 63 -17.33 -12.12 -4.18
C GLY A 63 -18.19 -12.87 -3.17
N GLN A 64 -17.90 -12.64 -1.89
CA GLN A 64 -18.61 -13.08 -0.67
C GLN A 64 -18.43 -14.55 -0.26
N GLY A 65 -17.55 -14.76 0.74
CA GLY A 65 -17.76 -15.76 1.80
C GLY A 65 -17.01 -17.10 1.70
N ALA A 66 -16.25 -17.35 0.64
CA ALA A 66 -15.42 -18.54 0.56
C ALA A 66 -14.15 -18.34 1.41
N ARG A 67 -14.09 -19.05 2.54
CA ARG A 67 -12.91 -19.06 3.41
C ARG A 67 -11.80 -19.88 2.78
N LEU A 68 -10.57 -19.38 2.89
CA LEU A 68 -9.38 -20.13 2.50
C LEU A 68 -9.18 -21.32 3.43
N THR A 69 -8.73 -22.43 2.86
CA THR A 69 -8.25 -23.59 3.61
C THR A 69 -6.91 -23.29 4.27
N ASN A 70 -6.53 -24.06 5.31
CA ASN A 70 -5.23 -23.91 5.98
C ASN A 70 -4.06 -24.06 4.99
N ASN A 71 -4.16 -25.02 4.07
CA ASN A 71 -3.16 -25.19 3.02
C ASN A 71 -3.07 -23.96 2.10
N GLU A 72 -4.19 -23.35 1.72
CA GLU A 72 -4.16 -22.11 0.92
C GLU A 72 -3.54 -20.93 1.70
N LEU A 73 -3.84 -20.81 3.00
CA LEU A 73 -3.23 -19.79 3.85
C LEU A 73 -1.71 -19.97 3.98
N GLU A 74 -1.25 -21.21 4.21
CA GLU A 74 0.18 -21.53 4.26
C GLU A 74 0.90 -21.23 2.94
N GLN A 75 0.27 -21.52 1.79
CA GLN A 75 0.84 -21.20 0.47
C GLN A 75 0.93 -19.68 0.26
N ILE A 76 -0.09 -18.92 0.68
CA ILE A 76 -0.10 -17.45 0.60
C ILE A 76 0.95 -16.81 1.51
N ASP A 77 1.21 -17.37 2.69
CA ASP A 77 2.18 -16.81 3.62
C ASP A 77 3.64 -17.01 3.14
N GLN A 78 3.86 -17.87 2.14
CA GLN A 78 5.17 -18.12 1.52
C GLN A 78 5.48 -17.18 0.35
N ILE A 79 4.51 -16.43 -0.15
CA ILE A 79 4.71 -15.52 -1.28
C ILE A 79 5.03 -14.10 -0.80
N GLY A 80 5.81 -13.40 -1.63
CA GLY A 80 6.09 -11.98 -1.50
C GLY A 80 5.24 -11.15 -2.45
N HIS A 81 5.69 -9.94 -2.75
CA HIS A 81 4.95 -8.99 -3.58
C HIS A 81 4.74 -9.53 -5.00
N ASP A 82 3.56 -9.32 -5.58
CA ASP A 82 3.25 -9.77 -6.95
C ASP A 82 4.24 -9.17 -7.96
N PHE A 83 4.86 -10.02 -8.78
CA PHE A 83 5.90 -9.61 -9.71
C PHE A 83 5.38 -8.66 -10.80
N ASN A 84 4.17 -8.88 -11.30
CA ASN A 84 3.59 -8.06 -12.37
C ASN A 84 3.14 -6.70 -11.85
N ASP A 85 2.52 -6.65 -10.67
CA ASP A 85 2.13 -5.41 -10.00
C ASP A 85 3.37 -4.58 -9.63
N ALA A 86 4.39 -5.21 -9.05
CA ALA A 86 5.64 -4.54 -8.73
C ALA A 86 6.36 -4.03 -9.99
N SER A 87 6.44 -4.85 -11.05
CA SER A 87 6.98 -4.44 -12.35
C SER A 87 6.23 -3.23 -12.89
N THR A 88 4.90 -3.25 -12.85
CA THR A 88 4.08 -2.12 -13.31
C THR A 88 4.34 -0.87 -12.49
N GLN A 89 4.45 -0.98 -11.16
CA GLN A 89 4.75 0.16 -10.29
C GLN A 89 6.13 0.75 -10.56
N ILE A 90 7.16 -0.10 -10.67
CA ILE A 90 8.54 0.29 -10.95
C ILE A 90 8.63 0.95 -12.33
N GLY A 91 8.07 0.33 -13.37
CA GLY A 91 8.08 0.90 -14.73
C GLY A 91 7.39 2.27 -14.81
N ASN A 92 6.31 2.47 -14.06
CA ASN A 92 5.67 3.78 -13.95
C ASN A 92 6.58 4.83 -13.28
N ILE A 93 7.38 4.43 -12.29
CA ILE A 93 8.38 5.32 -11.68
C ILE A 93 9.46 5.67 -12.71
N VAL A 94 9.98 4.67 -13.45
CA VAL A 94 10.99 4.88 -14.49
C VAL A 94 10.53 5.91 -15.52
N LEU A 95 9.32 5.76 -16.08
CA LEU A 95 8.81 6.73 -17.06
C LEU A 95 8.67 8.14 -16.50
N LYS A 96 8.27 8.28 -15.23
CA LYS A 96 8.18 9.58 -14.56
C LYS A 96 9.56 10.22 -14.38
N LEU A 97 10.56 9.45 -13.94
CA LEU A 97 11.94 9.92 -13.80
C LEU A 97 12.52 10.40 -15.14
N LEU A 98 12.11 9.76 -16.23
CA LEU A 98 12.51 10.13 -17.59
C LEU A 98 11.69 11.28 -18.19
N GLY A 99 10.68 11.80 -17.48
CA GLY A 99 9.82 12.88 -17.97
C GLY A 99 8.97 12.49 -19.18
N VAL A 100 8.77 11.19 -19.43
CA VAL A 100 8.01 10.71 -20.59
C VAL A 100 6.53 10.94 -20.31
N SER A 101 5.97 11.95 -20.98
CA SER A 101 4.54 12.25 -20.97
C SER A 101 4.07 12.40 -22.42
N GLY A 102 3.29 11.43 -22.92
CA GLY A 102 3.01 11.37 -24.35
C GLY A 102 1.99 10.31 -24.72
N VAL A 103 0.75 10.48 -24.25
CA VAL A 103 -0.36 9.69 -24.74
C VAL A 103 -0.95 10.42 -25.94
N ASN A 104 -0.49 10.10 -27.15
CA ASN A 104 -1.13 10.52 -28.39
C ASN A 104 -2.04 9.38 -28.86
N LYS A 105 -3.34 9.58 -28.66
CA LYS A 105 -4.37 8.59 -29.03
C LYS A 105 -4.44 8.34 -30.53
N ASP A 106 -4.11 9.34 -31.35
CA ASP A 106 -4.17 9.26 -32.81
C ASP A 106 -2.99 8.48 -33.40
N LEU A 107 -1.92 8.29 -32.61
CA LEU A 107 -0.72 7.52 -32.98
C LEU A 107 -0.67 6.12 -32.33
N GLY A 108 -1.70 5.71 -31.58
CA GLY A 108 -1.73 4.40 -30.92
C GLY A 108 -0.75 4.24 -29.75
N THR A 109 -0.20 5.34 -29.21
CA THR A 109 0.84 5.26 -28.15
C THR A 109 0.31 4.80 -26.79
N VAL A 110 -1.01 4.75 -26.60
CA VAL A 110 -1.67 4.21 -25.39
C VAL A 110 -1.29 2.75 -25.20
N GLN A 111 -1.52 1.92 -26.23
CA GLN A 111 -1.27 0.48 -26.18
C GLN A 111 0.23 0.17 -26.02
N TYR A 112 1.07 1.01 -26.63
CA TYR A 112 2.51 0.92 -26.50
C TYR A 112 2.96 1.21 -25.06
N ILE A 113 2.47 2.29 -24.43
CA ILE A 113 2.77 2.63 -23.03
C ILE A 113 2.29 1.53 -22.08
N GLU A 114 1.09 0.98 -22.30
CA GLU A 114 0.55 -0.13 -21.48
C GLU A 114 1.44 -1.37 -21.49
N ASN A 115 2.17 -1.63 -22.58
CA ASN A 115 3.10 -2.75 -22.69
C ASN A 115 4.53 -2.39 -22.27
N VAL A 116 4.97 -1.16 -22.52
CA VAL A 116 6.31 -0.67 -22.18
C VAL A 116 6.50 -0.53 -20.67
N VAL A 117 5.48 -0.06 -19.96
CA VAL A 117 5.52 0.12 -18.50
C VAL A 117 5.90 -1.17 -17.77
N PRO A 118 5.13 -2.27 -17.89
CA PRO A 118 5.47 -3.52 -17.21
C PRO A 118 6.81 -4.06 -17.71
N ALA A 119 7.12 -3.97 -19.01
CA ALA A 119 8.38 -4.46 -19.56
C ALA A 119 9.61 -3.72 -18.99
N LEU A 120 9.54 -2.39 -18.84
CA LEU A 120 10.60 -1.59 -18.20
C LEU A 120 10.81 -1.98 -16.74
N GLY A 121 9.73 -2.21 -16.00
CA GLY A 121 9.82 -2.65 -14.61
C GLY A 121 10.36 -4.07 -14.46
N MET A 122 9.93 -5.00 -15.32
CA MET A 122 10.46 -6.36 -15.36
C MET A 122 11.96 -6.33 -15.66
N TYR A 123 12.37 -5.56 -16.67
CA TYR A 123 13.78 -5.39 -17.01
C TYR A 123 14.55 -4.82 -15.82
N ALA A 124 14.06 -3.76 -15.19
CA ALA A 124 14.68 -3.17 -13.99
C ALA A 124 14.89 -4.21 -12.88
N LEU A 125 13.85 -4.99 -12.56
CA LEU A 125 13.94 -6.06 -11.57
C LEU A 125 14.95 -7.14 -11.96
N MET A 126 15.07 -7.45 -13.25
CA MET A 126 15.93 -8.51 -13.77
C MET A 126 17.39 -8.08 -14.00
N THR A 127 17.69 -6.80 -14.23
CA THR A 127 19.06 -6.35 -14.54
C THR A 127 19.81 -5.72 -13.38
N GLU A 128 19.12 -5.00 -12.51
CA GLU A 128 19.73 -4.15 -11.48
C GLU A 128 20.15 -4.94 -10.23
N HIS A 129 19.41 -6.03 -9.92
CA HIS A 129 19.65 -6.85 -8.72
C HIS A 129 20.21 -8.24 -8.97
N PHE A 130 20.31 -8.70 -10.22
CA PHE A 130 20.86 -10.04 -10.49
C PHE A 130 22.38 -10.06 -10.68
N LYS A 131 22.99 -8.94 -11.08
CA LYS A 131 24.45 -8.83 -11.32
C LYS A 131 25.26 -8.30 -10.11
N SER A 132 24.63 -7.74 -9.09
CA SER A 132 25.34 -7.23 -7.90
C SER A 132 25.44 -8.27 -6.78
N THR A 133 26.57 -8.27 -6.07
CA THR A 133 26.86 -9.16 -4.93
C THR A 133 26.06 -8.84 -3.67
N ASN A 134 25.45 -7.65 -3.59
CA ASN A 134 24.62 -7.18 -2.47
C ASN A 134 23.15 -7.03 -2.88
N LYS A 135 22.50 -8.15 -3.19
CA LYS A 135 21.09 -8.18 -3.59
C LYS A 135 20.21 -7.67 -2.44
N LYS A 136 19.22 -6.82 -2.74
CA LYS A 136 18.20 -6.38 -1.78
C LYS A 136 16.84 -7.06 -1.99
N ILE A 137 16.63 -7.63 -3.18
CA ILE A 137 15.43 -8.38 -3.52
C ILE A 137 15.81 -9.69 -4.21
N ILE A 138 14.87 -10.64 -4.17
CA ILE A 138 14.90 -11.91 -4.88
C ILE A 138 13.58 -12.02 -5.62
N VAL A 139 13.64 -12.28 -6.94
CA VAL A 139 12.48 -12.77 -7.68
C VAL A 139 12.48 -14.28 -7.53
N ASP A 140 11.43 -14.81 -6.93
CA ASP A 140 11.26 -16.21 -6.59
C ASP A 140 10.01 -16.76 -7.29
N ALA A 141 10.03 -18.05 -7.62
CA ALA A 141 8.93 -18.73 -8.29
C ALA A 141 8.24 -19.66 -7.30
N HIS A 142 7.04 -19.29 -6.87
CA HIS A 142 6.22 -20.12 -6.03
C HIS A 142 5.45 -21.13 -6.90
N LYS A 143 5.59 -22.41 -6.59
CA LYS A 143 4.78 -23.46 -7.20
C LYS A 143 3.60 -23.75 -6.29
N TRP A 144 2.40 -23.48 -6.77
CA TRP A 144 1.18 -23.74 -6.02
C TRP A 144 0.99 -25.23 -5.77
N VAL A 145 0.78 -25.63 -4.52
CA VAL A 145 0.48 -27.02 -4.13
C VAL A 145 -0.78 -27.05 -3.26
N PHE A 146 -1.90 -27.37 -3.89
CA PHE A 146 -3.20 -27.43 -3.23
C PHE A 146 -3.59 -28.86 -2.85
N THR A 147 -4.17 -29.04 -1.66
CA THR A 147 -4.65 -30.35 -1.17
C THR A 147 -6.03 -30.74 -1.69
N SER A 148 -6.82 -29.77 -2.16
CA SER A 148 -8.14 -29.99 -2.75
C SER A 148 -8.43 -28.94 -3.83
N ASP A 149 -9.33 -29.25 -4.76
CA ASP A 149 -9.85 -28.26 -5.70
C ASP A 149 -10.97 -27.46 -5.06
N SER A 150 -10.84 -26.13 -5.11
CA SER A 150 -11.82 -25.20 -4.54
C SER A 150 -12.54 -24.44 -5.67
N PRO A 151 -13.88 -24.45 -5.73
CA PRO A 151 -14.62 -23.78 -6.79
C PRO A 151 -14.33 -22.28 -6.79
N GLY A 152 -13.75 -21.77 -7.89
CA GLY A 152 -13.45 -20.36 -8.05
C GLY A 152 -12.03 -19.93 -7.62
N ARG A 153 -11.11 -20.87 -7.38
CA ARG A 153 -9.68 -20.56 -7.23
C ARG A 153 -9.11 -19.95 -8.51
N LYS A 154 -8.33 -18.86 -8.38
CA LYS A 154 -7.66 -18.18 -9.49
C LYS A 154 -6.40 -18.90 -9.96
N PHE A 155 -5.72 -19.60 -9.05
CA PHE A 155 -4.47 -20.30 -9.31
C PHE A 155 -4.70 -21.80 -9.48
N VAL A 156 -3.94 -22.39 -10.40
CA VAL A 156 -4.02 -23.81 -10.73
C VAL A 156 -2.95 -24.58 -9.96
N ASN A 157 -3.28 -25.78 -9.48
CA ASN A 157 -2.33 -26.64 -8.80
C ASN A 157 -1.13 -26.95 -9.72
N GLY A 158 0.09 -26.81 -9.20
CA GLY A 158 1.33 -26.99 -9.94
C GLY A 158 1.75 -25.81 -10.82
N ALA A 159 0.93 -24.77 -10.96
CA ALA A 159 1.30 -23.57 -11.70
C ALA A 159 2.38 -22.77 -10.94
N LEU A 160 3.25 -22.10 -11.70
CA LEU A 160 4.26 -21.21 -11.17
C LEU A 160 3.72 -19.79 -11.08
N TYR A 161 4.05 -19.12 -10.00
CA TYR A 161 3.72 -17.72 -9.74
C TYR A 161 4.97 -16.98 -9.28
N ASN A 162 5.36 -15.96 -10.04
CA ASN A 162 6.53 -15.17 -9.72
C ASN A 162 6.17 -14.08 -8.71
N HIS A 163 7.02 -13.93 -7.70
CA HIS A 163 6.86 -12.90 -6.68
C HIS A 163 8.22 -12.37 -6.23
N ILE A 164 8.20 -11.24 -5.53
CA ILE A 164 9.39 -10.54 -5.07
C ILE A 164 9.48 -10.64 -3.56
N LYS A 165 10.58 -11.19 -3.06
CA LYS A 165 10.95 -11.19 -1.65
C LYS A 165 12.09 -10.20 -1.42
N LEU A 166 11.95 -9.39 -0.38
CA LEU A 166 12.99 -8.51 0.12
C LEU A 166 13.94 -9.31 1.00
N ILE A 167 15.24 -9.03 0.87
CA ILE A 167 16.27 -9.59 1.73
C ILE A 167 16.43 -8.62 2.92
N PRO A 168 16.07 -9.02 4.15
CA PRO A 168 16.23 -8.16 5.32
C PRO A 168 17.71 -7.92 5.56
N ASN A 169 18.14 -6.66 5.49
CA ASN A 169 19.53 -6.29 5.72
C ASN A 169 19.70 -5.78 7.17
N LYS A 170 20.69 -6.32 7.90
CA LYS A 170 20.93 -6.00 9.32
C LYS A 170 21.56 -4.61 9.54
N ASP A 171 22.11 -3.98 8.50
CA ASP A 171 22.80 -2.69 8.60
C ASP A 171 22.04 -1.56 7.89
N ASN A 172 21.31 -0.78 8.70
CA ASN A 172 20.31 0.19 8.25
C ASN A 172 20.81 1.65 8.20
N LYS A 173 22.12 1.88 7.95
CA LYS A 173 22.71 3.25 7.99
C LYS A 173 22.74 3.98 6.63
N ASN A 174 22.72 3.27 5.50
CA ASN A 174 22.77 3.89 4.16
C ASN A 174 21.38 4.17 3.53
N SER A 175 20.29 3.78 4.19
CA SER A 175 18.91 4.02 3.72
C SER A 175 18.45 5.48 3.91
N GLN A 176 19.07 6.23 4.82
CA GLN A 176 18.72 7.64 5.12
C GLN A 176 19.10 8.66 4.03
N PHE A 177 20.15 8.41 3.25
CA PHE A 177 20.56 9.33 2.17
C PHE A 177 19.72 9.11 0.89
N ILE A 178 19.35 7.86 0.63
CA ILE A 178 18.46 7.49 -0.48
C ILE A 178 17.02 7.95 -0.19
N SER A 179 16.57 7.90 1.07
CA SER A 179 15.22 8.29 1.49
C SER A 179 14.92 9.79 1.38
N ARG A 180 15.94 10.67 1.36
CA ARG A 180 15.75 12.12 1.16
C ARG A 180 15.70 12.56 -0.30
N ALA A 181 16.40 11.84 -1.19
CA ALA A 181 16.50 12.23 -2.60
C ALA A 181 15.41 11.58 -3.49
N ILE A 182 15.01 10.34 -3.22
CA ILE A 182 14.17 9.56 -4.14
C ILE A 182 12.67 9.94 -4.13
N PRO A 183 12.02 10.23 -2.98
CA PRO A 183 10.61 10.63 -2.98
C PRO A 183 10.35 11.91 -3.79
N GLY A 184 11.33 12.83 -3.82
CA GLY A 184 11.25 14.09 -4.57
C GLY A 184 11.30 13.92 -6.10
N ILE A 185 11.98 12.89 -6.61
CA ILE A 185 12.24 12.75 -8.06
C ILE A 185 11.16 11.89 -8.75
N ALA A 186 10.65 10.84 -8.09
CA ALA A 186 9.69 9.89 -8.68
C ALA A 186 8.22 10.32 -8.63
N LYS A 187 7.85 11.22 -7.71
CA LYS A 187 6.45 11.56 -7.46
C LYS A 187 6.02 12.93 -8.00
N GLY A 188 6.91 13.92 -8.11
CA GLY A 188 6.46 15.32 -8.23
C GLY A 188 5.50 15.74 -7.10
N GLU A 189 5.37 14.93 -6.04
CA GLU A 189 4.53 15.08 -4.87
C GLU A 189 5.42 14.71 -3.67
N ASP A 190 5.54 15.61 -2.71
CA ASP A 190 6.37 15.47 -1.51
C ASP A 190 5.69 14.50 -0.52
N VAL A 191 6.10 13.23 -0.49
CA VAL A 191 5.48 12.18 0.33
C VAL A 191 6.42 11.72 1.43
N SER A 192 6.00 11.83 2.69
CA SER A 192 6.79 11.35 3.82
C SER A 192 6.83 9.82 3.82
N SER A 193 8.03 9.27 3.82
CA SER A 193 8.20 7.82 3.84
C SER A 193 7.89 7.16 5.19
N ALA A 194 7.91 7.92 6.28
CA ALA A 194 7.54 7.44 7.60
C ALA A 194 6.03 7.15 7.70
N ALA A 195 5.21 7.93 6.98
CA ALA A 195 3.76 7.94 7.13
C ALA A 195 2.96 7.67 5.84
N ASP A 196 3.62 7.64 4.68
CA ASP A 196 3.01 7.51 3.34
C ASP A 196 1.85 8.52 3.10
N ILE A 197 2.08 9.75 3.55
CA ILE A 197 1.17 10.90 3.43
C ILE A 197 1.86 12.03 2.68
N LEU A 198 1.06 12.89 2.03
CA LEU A 198 1.59 14.00 1.28
C LEU A 198 1.85 15.20 2.20
N GLN A 199 2.98 15.87 2.03
CA GLN A 199 3.28 17.15 2.69
C GLN A 199 2.63 18.33 1.96
N ASN A 200 2.27 18.13 0.69
CA ASN A 200 1.54 19.09 -0.15
C ASN A 200 0.31 18.43 -0.77
N PRO A 201 -0.79 19.17 -1.02
CA PRO A 201 -1.99 18.58 -1.59
C PRO A 201 -1.74 18.01 -2.99
N ALA A 202 -2.27 16.82 -3.28
CA ALA A 202 -2.19 16.24 -4.62
C ALA A 202 -2.93 17.11 -5.64
N THR A 203 -2.23 17.46 -6.72
CA THR A 203 -2.79 18.25 -7.84
C THR A 203 -3.44 17.35 -8.89
N ALA A 204 -2.93 16.13 -9.05
CA ALA A 204 -3.48 15.14 -9.95
C ALA A 204 -4.79 14.57 -9.39
N ILE A 205 -5.82 14.53 -10.23
CA ILE A 205 -7.01 13.72 -10.01
C ILE A 205 -6.78 12.45 -10.84
N PRO A 206 -6.75 11.25 -10.22
CA PRO A 206 -6.59 10.00 -10.97
C PRO A 206 -7.64 9.94 -12.09
N GLN A 207 -7.19 10.03 -13.33
CA GLN A 207 -8.05 9.86 -14.49
C GLN A 207 -8.22 8.36 -14.71
N GLY A 208 -9.47 7.90 -14.64
CA GLY A 208 -9.80 6.49 -14.79
C GLY A 208 -9.82 5.77 -13.45
N VAL A 209 -11.02 5.37 -13.05
CA VAL A 209 -11.16 4.25 -12.13
C VAL A 209 -10.64 3.00 -12.87
N ARG A 210 -9.80 2.16 -12.25
CA ARG A 210 -9.47 0.83 -12.81
C ARG A 210 -10.79 0.16 -13.24
N ASN A 211 -10.91 -0.21 -14.52
CA ASN A 211 -12.11 -0.80 -15.14
C ASN A 211 -13.32 0.12 -15.41
N PHE A 212 -13.14 1.44 -15.50
CA PHE A 212 -14.21 2.37 -15.94
C PHE A 212 -13.85 3.04 -17.26
N PHE A 213 -14.63 2.73 -18.32
CA PHE A 213 -14.44 3.26 -19.68
C PHE A 213 -15.08 4.64 -19.92
N GLY A 214 -15.53 5.34 -18.86
CA GLY A 214 -16.20 6.64 -18.95
C GLY A 214 -15.36 7.81 -18.45
N LYS A 215 -15.70 9.04 -18.88
CA LYS A 215 -15.17 10.27 -18.27
C LYS A 215 -15.81 10.48 -16.89
N ILE A 216 -14.98 10.70 -15.87
CA ILE A 216 -15.45 11.08 -14.52
C ILE A 216 -16.11 12.47 -14.61
N SER A 217 -17.31 12.65 -14.07
CA SER A 217 -18.01 13.93 -14.11
C SER A 217 -17.24 15.05 -13.39
N GLY A 218 -17.36 16.29 -13.88
CA GLY A 218 -16.69 17.45 -13.28
C GLY A 218 -17.06 17.68 -11.81
N LYS A 219 -18.29 17.33 -11.40
CA LYS A 219 -18.73 17.39 -10.00
C LYS A 219 -17.94 16.43 -9.11
N ILE A 220 -17.72 15.18 -9.55
CA ILE A 220 -16.95 14.18 -8.80
C ILE A 220 -15.48 14.60 -8.72
N GLN A 221 -14.91 15.07 -9.84
CA GLN A 221 -13.54 15.61 -9.87
C GLN A 221 -13.36 16.75 -8.87
N ASN A 222 -14.30 17.70 -8.81
CA ASN A 222 -14.27 18.79 -7.84
C ASN A 222 -14.36 18.30 -6.38
N THR A 223 -15.18 17.29 -6.09
CA THR A 223 -15.27 16.70 -4.75
C THR A 223 -13.95 16.02 -4.34
N ILE A 224 -13.32 15.27 -5.24
CA ILE A 224 -12.02 14.63 -4.98
C ILE A 224 -10.95 15.71 -4.75
N ARG A 225 -10.92 16.75 -5.58
CA ARG A 225 -10.00 17.88 -5.42
C ARG A 225 -10.14 18.54 -4.04
N LYS A 226 -11.37 18.84 -3.61
CA LYS A 226 -11.63 19.40 -2.28
C LYS A 226 -11.14 18.48 -1.16
N LYS A 227 -11.35 17.16 -1.29
CA LYS A 227 -10.83 16.17 -0.31
C LYS A 227 -9.31 16.12 -0.27
N GLN A 228 -8.64 16.20 -1.42
CA GLN A 228 -7.17 16.22 -1.51
C GLN A 228 -6.55 17.52 -0.98
N GLN A 229 -7.31 18.63 -1.03
CA GLN A 229 -6.92 19.93 -0.49
C GLN A 229 -7.20 20.07 1.01
N GLN A 230 -7.96 19.15 1.61
CA GLN A 230 -8.21 19.17 3.04
C GLN A 230 -6.90 18.92 3.78
N GLU A 231 -6.48 19.89 4.58
CA GLU A 231 -5.34 19.76 5.48
C GLU A 231 -5.71 18.87 6.67
N TRP A 232 -4.77 18.05 7.12
CA TRP A 232 -4.87 17.19 8.28
C TRP A 232 -3.71 17.43 9.23
N SER A 233 -3.94 17.12 10.51
CA SER A 233 -2.94 17.21 11.57
C SER A 233 -3.23 16.17 12.65
N THR A 234 -2.27 15.93 13.53
CA THR A 234 -2.47 15.16 14.76
C THR A 234 -3.57 15.78 15.63
N SER A 235 -4.43 14.93 16.20
CA SER A 235 -5.45 15.36 17.16
C SER A 235 -4.83 15.61 18.54
N SER A 236 -5.54 16.33 19.41
CA SER A 236 -5.11 16.55 20.80
C SER A 236 -5.02 15.26 21.62
N ALA A 237 -5.62 14.16 21.14
CA ALA A 237 -5.59 12.86 21.81
C ALA A 237 -4.21 12.17 21.71
N ILE A 238 -3.32 12.58 20.80
CA ILE A 238 -1.99 11.95 20.67
C ILE A 238 -1.13 12.17 21.92
N ALA A 239 -1.21 13.35 22.54
CA ALA A 239 -0.39 13.73 23.69
C ALA A 239 -0.56 12.78 24.90
N PRO A 240 -1.79 12.53 25.42
CA PRO A 240 -1.97 11.60 26.53
C PRO A 240 -1.56 10.16 26.17
N LEU A 241 -1.62 9.75 24.91
CA LEU A 241 -1.19 8.41 24.48
C LEU A 241 0.32 8.27 24.42
N THR A 242 1.03 9.31 23.98
CA THR A 242 2.49 9.34 24.05
C THR A 242 2.96 9.24 25.51
N VAL A 243 2.25 9.88 26.45
CA VAL A 243 2.51 9.71 27.89
C VAL A 243 2.33 8.26 28.31
N ILE A 244 1.24 7.60 27.91
CA ILE A 244 1.01 6.18 28.24
C ILE A 244 2.10 5.30 27.61
N LYS A 245 2.41 5.46 26.32
CA LYS A 245 3.49 4.72 25.63
C LYS A 245 4.83 4.84 26.35
N ASN A 246 5.15 6.03 26.87
CA ASN A 246 6.41 6.31 27.54
C ASN A 246 6.53 5.66 28.93
N LEU A 247 5.48 5.00 29.43
CA LEU A 247 5.56 4.11 30.60
C LEU A 247 6.25 2.77 30.29
N GLY A 248 6.68 2.54 29.05
CA GLY A 248 7.35 1.32 28.62
C GLY A 248 6.37 0.19 28.33
N ASP A 249 6.76 -1.05 28.63
CA ASP A 249 6.00 -2.25 28.26
C ASP A 249 4.59 -2.27 28.86
N GLU A 250 4.43 -1.83 30.10
CA GLU A 250 3.11 -1.70 30.77
C GLU A 250 2.22 -0.66 30.08
N GLY A 251 2.81 0.44 29.63
CA GLY A 251 2.11 1.46 28.85
C GLY A 251 1.62 0.92 27.51
N ILE A 252 2.50 0.23 26.78
CA ILE A 252 2.16 -0.41 25.51
C ILE A 252 1.06 -1.47 25.70
N LYS A 253 1.15 -2.26 26.76
CA LYS A 253 0.11 -3.23 27.13
C LYS A 253 -1.24 -2.56 27.37
N LEU A 254 -1.27 -1.47 28.15
CA LEU A 254 -2.49 -0.70 28.38
C LEU A 254 -3.10 -0.15 27.08
N LEU A 255 -2.28 0.35 26.16
CA LEU A 255 -2.75 0.83 24.84
C LEU A 255 -3.41 -0.30 24.03
N HIS A 256 -2.79 -1.48 24.05
CA HIS A 256 -3.33 -2.67 23.39
C HIS A 256 -4.66 -3.10 24.02
N GLU A 257 -4.76 -3.12 25.35
CA GLU A 257 -6.00 -3.44 26.06
C GLU A 257 -7.12 -2.44 25.73
N LEU A 258 -6.82 -1.14 25.72
CA LEU A 258 -7.78 -0.08 25.36
C LEU A 258 -8.25 -0.18 23.90
N ALA A 259 -7.41 -0.66 23.00
CA ALA A 259 -7.81 -0.97 21.62
C ALA A 259 -8.55 -2.31 21.48
N GLY A 260 -8.71 -3.06 22.57
CA GLY A 260 -9.34 -4.37 22.60
C GLY A 260 -8.49 -5.46 21.94
N VAL A 261 -7.17 -5.38 22.07
CA VAL A 261 -6.27 -6.50 21.74
C VAL A 261 -6.52 -7.61 22.76
N ILE A 262 -6.79 -8.82 22.28
CA ILE A 262 -7.05 -9.98 23.13
C ILE A 262 -5.75 -10.75 23.33
N SER A 263 -5.34 -11.01 24.57
CA SER A 263 -4.11 -11.77 24.86
C SER A 263 -4.22 -13.24 24.42
N GLU A 264 -3.10 -13.85 24.03
CA GLU A 264 -3.06 -15.24 23.54
C GLU A 264 -3.56 -16.26 24.57
N GLU A 265 -3.33 -16.00 25.87
CA GLU A 265 -3.82 -16.81 26.98
C GLU A 265 -5.36 -16.91 27.02
N ASN A 266 -6.06 -15.91 26.48
CA ASN A 266 -7.51 -15.92 26.36
C ASN A 266 -8.01 -16.63 25.09
N LEU A 267 -7.08 -17.02 24.20
CA LEU A 267 -7.38 -17.66 22.92
C LEU A 267 -6.99 -19.15 22.89
N GLY A 268 -6.25 -19.62 23.89
CA GLY A 268 -5.79 -21.00 23.96
C GLY A 268 -4.95 -21.28 25.20
N TYR A 269 -4.27 -22.42 25.19
CA TYR A 269 -3.36 -22.85 26.26
C TYR A 269 -2.05 -23.36 25.68
N LYS A 270 -0.97 -23.31 26.47
CA LYS A 270 0.33 -23.88 26.09
C LYS A 270 0.50 -25.27 26.72
N LYS A 271 1.06 -26.20 25.96
CA LYS A 271 1.52 -27.51 26.45
C LYS A 271 2.97 -27.69 25.99
N GLY A 272 3.91 -27.43 26.90
CA GLY A 272 5.32 -27.22 26.54
C GLY A 272 5.48 -25.93 25.74
N ASP A 273 6.28 -25.96 24.68
CA ASP A 273 6.53 -24.81 23.79
C ASP A 273 5.46 -24.64 22.68
N VAL A 274 4.44 -25.51 22.65
CA VAL A 274 3.39 -25.51 21.62
C VAL A 274 2.11 -24.85 22.16
N PHE A 275 1.58 -23.90 21.40
CA PHE A 275 0.30 -23.23 21.68
C PHE A 275 -0.86 -23.97 21.01
N TYR A 276 -1.93 -24.21 21.77
CA TYR A 276 -3.15 -24.88 21.32
C TYR A 276 -4.32 -23.90 21.44
N PRO A 277 -4.87 -23.38 20.33
CA PRO A 277 -6.04 -22.49 20.39
C PRO A 277 -7.28 -23.26 20.85
N TYR A 278 -8.15 -22.61 21.64
CA TYR A 278 -9.46 -23.19 21.99
C TYR A 278 -10.36 -23.34 20.76
N ASN A 279 -10.24 -22.43 19.81
CA ASN A 279 -10.91 -22.46 18.52
C ASN A 279 -9.98 -21.84 17.47
N GLU A 280 -9.53 -22.64 16.51
CA GLU A 280 -8.54 -22.25 15.51
C GLU A 280 -9.04 -21.09 14.61
N ALA A 281 -10.28 -21.14 14.15
CA ALA A 281 -10.86 -20.08 13.32
C ALA A 281 -11.02 -18.76 14.09
N HIS A 282 -11.37 -18.84 15.37
CA HIS A 282 -11.42 -17.67 16.26
C HIS A 282 -10.01 -17.12 16.52
N TYR A 283 -9.03 -17.99 16.78
CA TYR A 283 -7.64 -17.60 16.98
C TYR A 283 -7.08 -16.88 15.77
N VAL A 284 -7.17 -17.45 14.56
CA VAL A 284 -6.67 -16.82 13.33
C VAL A 284 -7.30 -15.45 13.10
N ARG A 285 -8.62 -15.33 13.27
CA ARG A 285 -9.35 -14.06 13.11
C ARG A 285 -8.91 -13.03 14.15
N THR A 286 -8.79 -13.43 15.40
CA THR A 286 -8.46 -12.52 16.50
C THR A 286 -7.00 -12.09 16.44
N THR A 287 -6.07 -12.98 16.11
CA THR A 287 -4.66 -12.65 15.94
C THR A 287 -4.48 -11.66 14.79
N ALA A 288 -5.13 -11.86 13.64
CA ALA A 288 -5.10 -10.88 12.55
C ALA A 288 -5.63 -9.50 12.98
N SER A 289 -6.76 -9.46 13.72
CA SER A 289 -7.32 -8.22 14.26
C SER A 289 -6.40 -7.56 15.30
N ASN A 290 -5.72 -8.34 16.13
CA ASN A 290 -4.75 -7.86 17.09
C ASN A 290 -3.54 -7.24 16.39
N ASP A 291 -3.03 -7.90 15.35
CA ASP A 291 -1.89 -7.42 14.59
C ASP A 291 -2.23 -6.11 13.85
N ASP A 292 -3.43 -6.00 13.27
CA ASP A 292 -3.92 -4.75 12.68
C ASP A 292 -3.89 -3.59 13.69
N LYS A 293 -4.33 -3.83 14.93
CA LYS A 293 -4.35 -2.80 15.99
C LYS A 293 -2.95 -2.41 16.44
N LYS A 294 -2.08 -3.41 16.66
CA LYS A 294 -0.67 -3.19 17.06
C LYS A 294 0.09 -2.42 15.98
N ASN A 295 -0.07 -2.83 14.73
CA ASN A 295 0.55 -2.17 13.58
C ASN A 295 0.06 -0.73 13.45
N ALA A 296 -1.25 -0.48 13.61
CA ALA A 296 -1.79 0.87 13.55
C ALA A 296 -1.19 1.80 14.62
N PHE A 297 -0.96 1.34 15.84
CA PHE A 297 -0.24 2.12 16.86
C PHE A 297 1.23 2.32 16.49
N ASN A 298 1.92 1.28 16.06
CA ASN A 298 3.33 1.36 15.66
C ASN A 298 3.55 2.37 14.53
N GLU A 299 2.70 2.34 13.49
CA GLU A 299 2.74 3.28 12.38
C GLU A 299 2.48 4.71 12.85
N LEU A 300 1.50 4.90 13.73
CA LEU A 300 1.15 6.21 14.28
C LEU A 300 2.31 6.81 15.08
N PHE A 301 2.89 6.05 16.01
CA PHE A 301 3.99 6.53 16.83
C PHE A 301 5.26 6.75 16.00
N THR A 302 5.56 5.84 15.06
CA THR A 302 6.67 6.02 14.11
C THR A 302 6.53 7.31 13.31
N ALA A 303 5.32 7.60 12.82
CA ALA A 303 5.05 8.84 12.08
C ALA A 303 5.07 10.08 12.98
N HIS A 304 4.60 9.98 14.23
CA HIS A 304 4.58 11.10 15.16
C HIS A 304 5.98 11.48 15.67
N GLU A 305 6.82 10.48 15.89
CA GLU A 305 8.17 10.62 16.47
C GLU A 305 9.27 10.82 15.41
N ALA A 306 8.91 10.80 14.12
CA ALA A 306 9.86 11.03 13.04
C ALA A 306 10.41 12.47 13.06
N GLU A 307 11.70 12.63 12.74
CA GLU A 307 12.41 13.92 12.77
C GLU A 307 11.77 15.00 11.89
N ASP A 308 11.15 14.61 10.77
CA ASP A 308 10.46 15.50 9.84
C ASP A 308 9.05 15.92 10.32
N ALA A 309 8.61 15.40 11.48
CA ALA A 309 7.30 15.65 12.08
C ALA A 309 6.14 15.60 11.06
N PRO A 310 6.02 14.53 10.26
CA PRO A 310 5.16 14.48 9.09
C PRO A 310 3.66 14.56 9.41
N LEU A 311 3.27 14.40 10.68
CA LEU A 311 1.89 14.54 11.17
C LEU A 311 1.52 15.97 11.59
N ALA A 312 2.47 16.90 11.62
CA ALA A 312 2.20 18.31 11.98
C ALA A 312 1.22 18.95 10.98
N LYS A 313 1.44 18.69 9.69
CA LYS A 313 0.60 19.14 8.59
C LYS A 313 0.76 18.20 7.41
N PHE A 314 -0.35 17.68 6.90
CA PHE A 314 -0.31 16.76 5.76
C PHE A 314 -1.63 16.68 5.01
N TYR A 315 -1.61 15.95 3.91
CA TYR A 315 -2.71 15.76 2.98
C TYR A 315 -2.79 14.30 2.53
N PHE A 316 -3.99 13.89 2.16
CA PHE A 316 -4.23 12.57 1.59
C PHE A 316 -4.50 12.63 0.10
N LYS A 317 -3.96 11.65 -0.61
CA LYS A 317 -4.35 11.37 -2.00
C LYS A 317 -5.63 10.56 -2.01
N TYR A 318 -6.51 10.82 -2.97
CA TYR A 318 -7.74 10.06 -3.14
C TYR A 318 -7.86 9.52 -4.56
N VAL A 319 -8.31 8.28 -4.69
CA VAL A 319 -8.73 7.66 -5.95
C VAL A 319 -10.23 7.43 -5.94
N LEU A 320 -10.83 7.38 -7.12
CA LEU A 320 -12.23 7.00 -7.26
C LEU A 320 -12.33 5.48 -7.44
N ALA A 321 -13.18 4.82 -6.66
CA ALA A 321 -13.56 3.42 -6.85
C ALA A 321 -14.65 3.26 -7.92
N ILE A 322 -14.82 2.04 -8.44
CA ILE A 322 -15.89 1.70 -9.42
C ILE A 322 -17.28 2.03 -8.87
N THR A 323 -17.44 1.94 -7.55
CA THR A 323 -18.66 2.28 -6.82
C THR A 323 -18.85 3.79 -6.57
N ASN A 324 -18.10 4.65 -7.27
CA ASN A 324 -18.07 6.10 -7.09
C ASN A 324 -17.71 6.57 -5.66
N ARG A 325 -17.01 5.73 -4.88
CA ARG A 325 -16.48 6.10 -3.57
C ARG A 325 -15.09 6.73 -3.71
N ALA A 326 -14.83 7.82 -3.00
CA ALA A 326 -13.47 8.34 -2.85
C ALA A 326 -12.72 7.49 -1.82
N LEU A 327 -11.69 6.79 -2.28
CA LEU A 327 -10.81 5.98 -1.44
C LEU A 327 -9.51 6.73 -1.22
N GLN A 328 -9.09 6.82 0.03
CA GLN A 328 -7.78 7.32 0.38
C GLN A 328 -6.71 6.37 -0.19
N VAL A 329 -5.57 6.93 -0.59
CA VAL A 329 -4.39 6.19 -1.03
C VAL A 329 -3.29 6.38 0.01
N GLY A 330 -2.63 5.28 0.37
CA GLY A 330 -1.53 5.22 1.33
C GLY A 330 -1.59 3.91 2.11
N THR A 331 -0.46 3.45 2.63
CA THR A 331 -0.38 2.15 3.33
C THR A 331 -0.17 2.25 4.84
N LYS A 332 0.32 3.40 5.34
CA LYS A 332 0.64 3.56 6.77
C LYS A 332 -0.43 4.35 7.51
N ILE A 333 -0.50 5.68 7.35
CA ILE A 333 -1.52 6.47 8.06
C ILE A 333 -2.82 6.48 7.27
N PHE A 334 -3.86 5.81 7.81
CA PHE A 334 -5.07 5.52 7.04
C PHE A 334 -6.39 5.66 7.84
N PRO A 335 -6.78 6.89 8.25
CA PRO A 335 -7.99 7.13 9.06
C PRO A 335 -9.30 6.73 8.36
N GLN A 336 -9.32 6.52 7.04
CA GLN A 336 -10.51 5.99 6.36
C GLN A 336 -10.81 4.54 6.77
N ASN A 337 -9.82 3.65 6.90
CA ASN A 337 -10.04 2.23 7.28
C ASN A 337 -9.59 1.87 8.70
N SER A 338 -8.76 2.69 9.35
CA SER A 338 -8.28 2.44 10.72
C SER A 338 -9.00 3.34 11.72
N HIS A 339 -9.73 2.73 12.66
CA HIS A 339 -10.38 3.45 13.77
C HIS A 339 -9.35 4.08 14.72
N ILE A 340 -8.21 3.42 14.92
CA ILE A 340 -7.09 3.93 15.71
C ILE A 340 -6.57 5.20 15.03
N HIS A 341 -6.14 5.14 13.76
CA HIS A 341 -5.65 6.35 13.08
C HIS A 341 -6.69 7.48 13.07
N ARG A 342 -7.97 7.17 12.85
CA ARG A 342 -9.05 8.16 12.83
C ARG A 342 -9.24 8.89 14.16
N ALA A 343 -8.94 8.25 15.29
CA ALA A 343 -8.98 8.90 16.59
C ALA A 343 -7.83 9.90 16.78
N PHE A 344 -6.71 9.71 16.07
CA PHE A 344 -5.44 10.41 16.34
C PHE A 344 -5.00 11.37 15.25
N VAL A 345 -5.61 11.31 14.07
CA VAL A 345 -5.47 12.33 13.05
C VAL A 345 -6.83 12.90 12.69
N GLN A 346 -6.87 14.20 12.43
CA GLN A 346 -8.11 14.90 12.13
C GLN A 346 -7.91 15.93 11.02
N PRO A 347 -8.95 16.22 10.23
CA PRO A 347 -8.92 17.35 9.32
C PRO A 347 -8.76 18.65 10.12
N VAL A 348 -7.89 19.55 9.66
CA VAL A 348 -7.72 20.88 10.25
C VAL A 348 -9.00 21.68 10.04
N GLY A 349 -9.54 22.16 11.16
CA GLY A 349 -10.80 22.89 11.21
C GLY A 349 -11.44 22.74 12.57
N THR A 350 -11.04 23.56 13.54
CA THR A 350 -11.68 23.53 14.86
C THR A 350 -13.02 24.25 14.80
N THR A 351 -14.10 23.54 15.11
CA THR A 351 -15.37 24.18 15.49
C THR A 351 -15.23 24.68 16.92
N LYS A 352 -15.16 26.00 17.13
CA LYS A 352 -15.27 26.55 18.50
C LYS A 352 -16.68 26.28 19.01
N TYR A 353 -16.78 25.61 20.16
CA TYR A 353 -18.06 25.39 20.79
C TYR A 353 -18.53 26.64 21.55
N ASN A 354 -19.82 26.94 21.44
CA ASN A 354 -20.51 28.05 22.08
C ASN A 354 -21.94 27.61 22.46
N SER A 355 -22.71 28.49 23.08
CA SER A 355 -24.06 28.15 23.54
C SER A 355 -25.00 27.68 22.42
N SER A 356 -24.80 28.11 21.17
CA SER A 356 -25.67 27.71 20.05
C SER A 356 -25.29 26.37 19.43
N ASN A 357 -24.04 25.89 19.56
CA ASN A 357 -23.58 24.64 18.94
C ASN A 357 -23.09 23.57 19.94
N ILE A 358 -23.13 23.83 21.25
CA ILE A 358 -22.69 22.88 22.29
C ILE A 358 -23.45 21.54 22.26
N HIS A 359 -24.68 21.54 21.74
CA HIS A 359 -25.45 20.31 21.56
C HIS A 359 -24.78 19.34 20.58
N LEU A 360 -24.04 19.84 19.57
CA LEU A 360 -23.28 18.99 18.64
C LEU A 360 -22.13 18.28 19.34
N PHE A 361 -21.48 18.93 20.31
CA PHE A 361 -20.47 18.27 21.15
C PHE A 361 -21.10 17.16 21.98
N LYS A 362 -22.24 17.42 22.63
CA LYS A 362 -22.95 16.40 23.43
C LYS A 362 -23.36 15.20 22.58
N LEU A 363 -23.90 15.43 21.38
CA LEU A 363 -24.24 14.37 20.44
C LEU A 363 -23.02 13.56 20.03
N ALA A 364 -21.89 14.22 19.72
CA ALA A 364 -20.65 13.54 19.39
C ALA A 364 -20.14 12.67 20.55
N VAL A 365 -20.21 13.14 21.80
CA VAL A 365 -19.83 12.36 22.98
C VAL A 365 -20.74 11.14 23.14
N LEU A 366 -22.07 11.31 23.06
CA LEU A 366 -23.03 10.21 23.18
C LEU A 366 -22.80 9.13 22.11
N TYR A 367 -22.56 9.54 20.86
CA TYR A 367 -22.23 8.60 19.78
C TYR A 367 -20.95 7.81 20.06
N ASN A 368 -19.89 8.49 20.52
CA ASN A 368 -18.59 7.83 20.78
C ASN A 368 -18.62 6.87 21.97
N VAL A 369 -19.56 7.04 22.91
CA VAL A 369 -19.76 6.08 24.03
C VAL A 369 -20.81 5.00 23.72
N GLY A 370 -21.29 4.93 22.47
CA GLY A 370 -22.10 3.82 21.97
C GLY A 370 -23.62 4.01 22.04
N PHE A 371 -24.12 5.21 22.33
CA PHE A 371 -25.56 5.47 22.20
C PHE A 371 -25.96 5.59 20.72
N SER A 372 -27.10 4.98 20.35
CA SER A 372 -27.80 5.32 19.11
C SER A 372 -28.32 6.75 19.24
N ILE A 373 -27.95 7.60 18.29
CA ILE A 373 -28.32 9.02 18.26
C ILE A 373 -29.15 9.37 17.00
N ASP A 374 -29.49 8.35 16.22
CA ASP A 374 -30.24 8.39 14.96
C ASP A 374 -31.72 8.06 15.13
#